data_AF-A0A1I7XVB9-F1
#
_entry.id   AF-A0A1I7XVB9-F1
#
_cell.length_a   1.000
_cell.length_b   1.000
_cell.length_c   1.000
_cell.angle_alpha   90.00
_cell.angle_beta   90.00
_cell.angle_gamma   90.00
#
_symmetry.space_group_name_H-M   'P 1'
#
loop_
_entity.id
_entity.type
_entity.pdbx_description
1 polymer ?
#
loop_
_entity_poly.entity_id
_entity_poly.type
_entity_poly.pdbx_seq_one_letter_code
_entity_poly.pdbx_strand_id
1 'polypeptide(L)'
;MKEEQEMSCTSDKIKEFLTKMAKECNAKDLTDTCLAEFLSECDALKYLRDQFYYPKCGTLPDVDSSLCDPDADSIYLCGNSLGLMPKPTERIMKEQLDKWAQMGVFGHMSGDLPWAYCDEAAVEGVARLVGANNEEIALCNGLTVNIHVLLVVTVEPSTNFC
;
A
#
# COMPACT_ATOMS: atom_id res chain seq x y z
N MET A 1 20.77 34.24 19.13
CA MET A 1 19.73 34.42 18.10
C MET A 1 19.66 33.13 17.31
N LYS A 2 18.75 32.23 17.69
CA LYS A 2 18.39 31.09 16.85
C LYS A 2 17.21 31.58 16.02
N GLU A 3 17.36 31.53 14.70
CA GLU A 3 16.29 31.86 13.76
C GLU A 3 15.11 30.92 14.03
N GLU A 4 13.96 31.50 14.33
CA GLU A 4 12.69 30.79 14.35
C GLU A 4 12.40 30.35 12.91
N GLN A 5 12.55 29.05 12.66
CA GLN A 5 12.19 28.47 11.39
C GLN A 5 10.66 28.45 11.33
N GLU A 6 10.07 29.46 10.68
CA GLU A 6 8.62 29.56 10.48
C GLU A 6 8.10 28.25 9.88
N MET A 7 7.20 27.60 10.62
CA MET A 7 6.55 26.37 10.21
C MET A 7 5.50 26.69 9.13
N SER A 8 5.96 26.83 7.88
CA SER A 8 5.05 27.13 6.77
C SER A 8 4.06 25.98 6.55
N CYS A 9 2.80 26.34 6.29
CA CYS A 9 1.68 25.42 6.10
C CYS A 9 1.97 24.44 4.95
N THR A 10 1.61 23.17 5.13
CA THR A 10 1.83 22.11 4.12
C THR A 10 1.23 22.48 2.75
N SER A 11 0.10 23.17 2.73
CA SER A 11 -0.52 23.67 1.49
C SER A 11 0.37 24.65 0.75
N ASP A 12 1.04 25.55 1.47
CA ASP A 12 1.87 26.59 0.84
C ASP A 12 3.13 25.98 0.24
N LYS A 13 3.75 25.01 0.93
CA LYS A 13 4.87 24.22 0.41
C LYS A 13 4.50 23.46 -0.86
N ILE A 14 3.30 22.87 -0.92
CA ILE A 14 2.81 22.16 -2.11
C ILE A 14 2.62 23.14 -3.27
N LYS A 15 2.00 24.29 -3.02
CA LYS A 15 1.80 25.32 -4.06
C LYS A 15 3.13 25.85 -4.59
N GLU A 16 4.10 26.11 -3.72
CA GLU A 16 5.45 26.51 -4.11
C GLU A 16 6.13 25.46 -4.98
N PHE A 17 6.04 24.18 -4.57
CA PHE A 17 6.57 23.06 -5.35
C PHE A 17 5.92 22.95 -6.73
N LEU A 18 4.59 22.94 -6.81
CA LEU A 18 3.86 22.83 -8.09
C LEU A 18 4.15 24.02 -9.00
N THR A 19 4.24 25.23 -8.44
CA THR A 19 4.59 26.44 -9.19
C THR A 19 6.02 26.37 -9.72
N LYS A 20 6.95 25.79 -8.96
CA LYS A 20 8.31 25.55 -9.41
C LYS A 20 8.35 24.55 -10.58
N MET A 21 7.69 23.41 -10.45
CA MET A 21 7.65 22.38 -11.51
C MET A 21 6.95 22.89 -12.78
N ALA A 22 5.87 23.67 -12.65
CA ALA A 22 5.18 24.28 -13.79
C ALA A 22 6.08 25.22 -14.60
N LYS A 23 7.00 25.94 -13.94
CA LYS A 23 8.00 26.78 -14.61
C LYS A 23 9.05 25.95 -15.35
N GLU A 24 9.45 24.81 -14.79
CA GLU A 24 10.45 23.92 -15.41
C GLU A 24 9.92 23.25 -16.69
N CYS A 25 8.63 22.90 -16.73
CA CYS A 25 7.99 22.30 -17.91
C CYS A 25 7.35 23.32 -18.87
N ASN A 26 7.47 24.63 -18.62
CA ASN A 26 6.82 25.71 -19.37
C ASN A 26 5.28 25.57 -19.49
N ALA A 27 4.62 25.05 -18.45
CA ALA A 27 3.15 24.97 -18.41
C ALA A 27 2.51 26.38 -18.35
N LYS A 28 1.32 26.53 -18.94
CA LYS A 28 0.60 27.82 -18.95
C LYS A 28 0.08 28.18 -17.56
N ASP A 29 -0.42 27.19 -16.84
CA ASP A 29 -0.92 27.29 -15.48
C ASP A 29 -0.84 25.92 -14.76
N LEU A 30 -1.31 25.85 -13.51
CA LEU A 30 -1.27 24.62 -12.70
C LEU A 30 -2.32 23.57 -13.11
N THR A 31 -3.22 23.90 -14.03
CA THR A 31 -4.27 23.00 -14.55
C THR A 31 -3.89 22.37 -15.89
N ASP A 32 -2.79 22.82 -16.49
CA ASP A 32 -2.25 22.30 -17.73
C ASP A 32 -1.85 20.83 -17.60
N THR A 33 -2.31 19.99 -18.53
CA THR A 33 -2.03 18.54 -18.53
C THR A 33 -0.54 18.25 -18.69
N CYS A 34 0.21 19.15 -19.33
CA CYS A 34 1.66 19.05 -19.48
C CYS A 34 2.38 18.96 -18.11
N LEU A 35 1.86 19.63 -17.08
CA LEU A 35 2.43 19.53 -15.73
C LEU A 35 2.26 18.12 -15.15
N ALA A 36 1.10 17.49 -15.34
CA ALA A 36 0.83 16.14 -14.84
C ALA A 36 1.71 15.10 -15.56
N GLU A 37 1.91 15.26 -16.87
CA GLU A 37 2.82 14.42 -17.66
C GLU A 37 4.26 14.55 -17.18
N PHE A 38 4.74 15.79 -17.01
CA PHE A 38 6.09 16.06 -16.49
C PHE A 38 6.32 15.46 -15.11
N LEU A 39 5.37 15.64 -14.18
CA LEU A 39 5.45 15.05 -12.85
C LEU A 39 5.48 13.51 -12.90
N SER A 40 4.73 12.90 -13.82
CA SER A 40 4.73 11.46 -14.03
C SER A 40 6.06 10.96 -14.61
N GLU A 41 6.70 11.72 -15.49
CA GLU A 41 8.00 11.38 -16.07
C GLU A 41 9.14 11.46 -15.04
N CYS A 42 9.11 12.49 -14.20
CA CYS A 42 10.08 12.74 -13.14
C CYS A 42 9.89 11.86 -11.90
N ASP A 43 8.78 11.12 -11.80
CA ASP A 43 8.55 10.20 -10.68
C ASP A 43 9.51 9.01 -10.72
N ALA A 44 10.45 8.99 -9.78
CA ALA A 44 11.41 7.91 -9.60
C ALA A 44 10.72 6.56 -9.27
N LEU A 45 9.47 6.57 -8.79
CA LEU A 45 8.70 5.40 -8.41
C LEU A 45 7.71 4.93 -9.49
N LYS A 46 7.66 5.58 -10.66
CA LYS A 46 6.69 5.25 -11.73
C LYS A 46 6.68 3.78 -12.13
N TYR A 47 7.84 3.11 -12.06
CA TYR A 47 8.00 1.69 -12.39
C TYR A 47 7.20 0.76 -11.46
N LEU A 48 6.86 1.22 -10.24
CA LEU A 48 6.04 0.45 -9.31
C LEU A 48 4.61 0.28 -9.83
N ARG A 49 4.10 1.21 -10.64
CA ARG A 49 2.77 1.09 -11.26
C ARG A 49 2.63 -0.21 -12.05
N ASP A 50 3.69 -0.62 -12.73
CA ASP A 50 3.72 -1.84 -13.53
C ASP A 50 3.74 -3.13 -12.70
N GLN A 51 3.88 -3.04 -11.37
CA GLN A 51 3.88 -4.18 -10.47
C GLN A 51 2.47 -4.58 -9.97
N PHE A 52 1.44 -3.85 -10.36
CA PHE A 52 0.06 -4.09 -9.93
C PHE A 52 -0.88 -4.36 -11.11
N TYR A 53 -1.97 -5.07 -10.82
CA TYR A 53 -3.09 -5.19 -11.75
C TYR A 53 -4.08 -4.04 -11.53
N TYR A 54 -4.27 -3.21 -12.55
CA TYR A 54 -5.31 -2.17 -12.57
C TYR A 54 -6.59 -2.73 -13.22
N PRO A 55 -7.75 -2.57 -12.57
CA PRO A 55 -9.03 -2.90 -13.20
C PRO A 55 -9.21 -2.09 -14.48
N LYS A 56 -9.66 -2.75 -15.55
CA LYS A 56 -9.97 -2.09 -16.82
C LYS A 56 -11.36 -1.50 -16.78
N CYS A 57 -11.57 -0.35 -17.42
CA CYS A 57 -12.88 0.29 -17.49
C CYS A 57 -13.99 -0.69 -17.89
N GLY A 58 -13.75 -1.55 -18.90
CA GLY A 58 -14.73 -2.53 -19.39
C GLY A 58 -15.02 -3.69 -18.44
N THR A 59 -14.21 -3.90 -17.39
CA THR A 59 -14.39 -4.99 -16.41
C THR A 59 -15.15 -4.56 -15.16
N LEU A 60 -15.32 -3.25 -14.95
CA LEU A 60 -15.93 -2.70 -13.75
C LEU A 60 -17.46 -2.69 -13.86
N PRO A 61 -18.18 -2.90 -12.75
CA PRO A 61 -19.63 -2.71 -12.71
C PRO A 61 -19.97 -1.22 -12.87
N ASP A 62 -21.17 -0.93 -13.38
CA ASP A 62 -21.76 0.41 -13.44
C ASP A 62 -20.98 1.45 -14.28
N VAL A 63 -20.10 1.01 -15.19
CA VAL A 63 -19.40 1.89 -16.14
C VAL A 63 -20.23 2.08 -17.41
N ASP A 64 -20.42 3.33 -17.80
CA ASP A 64 -20.95 3.67 -19.13
C ASP A 64 -19.85 3.49 -20.19
N SER A 65 -19.95 2.41 -20.96
CA SER A 65 -19.01 2.07 -22.04
C SER A 65 -18.99 3.07 -23.19
N SER A 66 -19.92 4.03 -23.25
CA SER A 66 -19.86 5.15 -24.20
C SER A 66 -18.92 6.28 -23.74
N LEU A 67 -18.54 6.31 -22.46
CA LEU A 67 -17.75 7.39 -21.85
C LEU A 67 -16.29 7.02 -21.52
N CYS A 68 -15.93 5.73 -21.54
CA CYS A 68 -14.56 5.26 -21.31
C CYS A 68 -14.16 4.21 -22.36
N ASP A 69 -12.89 4.24 -22.76
CA ASP A 69 -12.27 3.14 -23.49
C ASP A 69 -12.27 1.86 -22.62
N PRO A 70 -12.90 0.75 -23.05
CA PRO A 70 -12.96 -0.49 -22.26
C PRO A 70 -11.60 -1.05 -21.84
N ASP A 71 -10.54 -0.84 -22.64
CA ASP A 71 -9.20 -1.39 -22.39
C ASP A 71 -8.31 -0.48 -21.53
N ALA A 72 -8.76 0.75 -21.26
CA ALA A 72 -8.06 1.71 -20.41
C ALA A 72 -8.08 1.29 -18.94
N ASP A 73 -7.00 1.61 -18.22
CA ASP A 73 -6.96 1.46 -16.77
C ASP A 73 -7.98 2.40 -16.11
N SER A 74 -8.64 1.89 -15.08
CA SER A 74 -9.48 2.72 -14.22
C SER A 74 -8.65 3.68 -13.37
N ILE A 75 -9.24 4.84 -13.05
CA ILE A 75 -8.70 5.78 -12.06
C ILE A 75 -9.09 5.26 -10.67
N TYR A 76 -8.25 4.40 -10.10
CA TYR A 76 -8.54 3.70 -8.85
C TYR A 76 -8.10 4.51 -7.61
N LEU A 77 -9.00 5.33 -7.06
CA LEU A 77 -8.76 6.18 -5.88
C LEU A 77 -9.27 5.56 -4.56
N CYS A 78 -9.45 4.23 -4.52
CA CYS A 78 -9.96 3.50 -3.35
C CYS A 78 -8.91 2.58 -2.68
N GLY A 79 -7.63 2.77 -3.00
CA GLY A 79 -6.52 1.94 -2.49
C GLY A 79 -6.36 1.96 -0.97
N ASN A 80 -6.87 2.99 -0.30
CA ASN A 80 -6.90 3.09 1.16
C ASN A 80 -7.90 2.12 1.83
N SER A 81 -8.89 1.64 1.08
CA SER A 81 -9.85 0.64 1.57
C SER A 81 -9.42 -0.76 1.13
N LEU A 82 -9.13 -0.94 -0.16
CA LEU A 82 -8.65 -2.19 -0.72
C LEU A 82 -7.56 -1.89 -1.76
N GLY A 83 -6.33 -2.27 -1.44
CA GLY A 83 -5.19 -2.11 -2.34
C GLY A 83 -5.33 -2.96 -3.62
N LEU A 84 -4.73 -2.48 -4.70
CA LEU A 84 -4.63 -3.25 -5.95
C LEU A 84 -3.81 -4.53 -5.73
N MET A 85 -4.12 -5.57 -6.49
CA MET A 85 -3.40 -6.84 -6.39
C MET A 85 -1.99 -6.71 -6.98
N PRO A 86 -0.92 -7.01 -6.22
CA PRO A 86 0.42 -7.14 -6.77
C PRO A 86 0.49 -8.31 -7.75
N LYS A 87 1.19 -8.14 -8.88
CA LYS A 87 1.35 -9.18 -9.89
C LYS A 87 1.94 -10.50 -9.37
N PRO A 88 2.92 -10.51 -8.44
CA PRO A 88 3.47 -11.76 -7.90
C PRO A 88 2.49 -12.59 -7.07
N THR A 89 1.37 -12.01 -6.59
CA THR A 89 0.42 -12.70 -5.70
C THR A 89 -0.13 -13.98 -6.32
N GLU A 90 -0.49 -13.95 -7.60
CA GLU A 90 -1.03 -15.12 -8.30
C GLU A 90 -0.05 -16.31 -8.27
N ARG A 91 1.22 -16.05 -8.63
CA ARG A 91 2.27 -17.06 -8.62
C ARG A 91 2.51 -17.63 -7.22
N ILE A 92 2.68 -16.76 -6.22
CA ILE A 92 2.97 -17.18 -4.85
C ILE A 92 1.82 -18.02 -4.27
N MET A 93 0.57 -17.61 -4.51
CA MET A 93 -0.59 -18.37 -4.06
C MET A 93 -0.67 -19.73 -4.74
N LYS A 94 -0.42 -19.78 -6.06
CA LYS A 94 -0.40 -21.04 -6.80
C LYS A 94 0.68 -21.99 -6.27
N GLU A 95 1.87 -21.50 -5.97
CA GLU A 95 2.95 -22.30 -5.36
C GLU A 95 2.51 -22.94 -4.04
N GLN A 96 1.77 -22.22 -3.19
CA GLN A 96 1.26 -22.78 -1.93
C GLN A 96 0.15 -23.81 -2.14
N LEU A 97 -0.74 -23.59 -3.12
CA LEU A 97 -1.78 -24.55 -3.48
C LEU A 97 -1.20 -25.83 -4.09
N ASP A 98 -0.21 -25.71 -4.98
CA ASP A 98 0.51 -26.84 -5.56
C ASP A 98 1.24 -27.63 -4.45
N LYS A 99 1.92 -26.91 -3.53
CA LYS A 99 2.57 -27.53 -2.36
C LYS A 99 1.58 -28.33 -1.52
N TRP A 100 0.39 -27.78 -1.29
CA TRP A 100 -0.65 -28.49 -0.54
C TRP A 100 -1.11 -29.76 -1.25
N ALA A 101 -1.38 -29.68 -2.56
CA ALA A 101 -1.79 -30.84 -3.35
C ALA A 101 -0.74 -31.96 -3.37
N GLN A 102 0.55 -31.62 -3.34
CA GLN A 102 1.66 -32.58 -3.43
C GLN A 102 2.09 -33.13 -2.07
N MET A 103 2.12 -32.30 -1.02
CA MET A 103 2.74 -32.63 0.26
C MET A 103 1.74 -32.83 1.39
N GLY A 104 0.50 -32.37 1.25
CA GLY A 104 -0.48 -32.41 2.32
C GLY A 104 0.06 -31.80 3.62
N VAL A 105 -0.09 -32.53 4.72
CA VAL A 105 0.36 -32.10 6.06
C VAL A 105 1.86 -31.84 6.15
N PHE A 106 2.69 -32.48 5.31
CA PHE A 106 4.13 -32.26 5.33
C PHE A 106 4.51 -30.83 4.91
N GLY A 107 3.63 -30.12 4.20
CA GLY A 107 3.81 -28.70 3.85
C GLY A 107 3.92 -27.76 5.05
N HIS A 108 3.50 -28.19 6.25
CA HIS A 108 3.66 -27.41 7.48
C HIS A 108 5.13 -27.11 7.80
N MET A 109 6.00 -28.12 7.62
CA MET A 109 7.39 -28.08 8.09
C MET A 109 8.39 -28.18 6.92
N SER A 110 7.93 -28.15 5.67
CA SER A 110 8.77 -28.38 4.49
C SER A 110 8.38 -27.51 3.30
N GLY A 111 9.31 -27.40 2.34
CA GLY A 111 9.24 -26.51 1.19
C GLY A 111 9.89 -25.15 1.45
N ASP A 112 9.92 -24.29 0.43
CA ASP A 112 10.60 -22.98 0.50
C ASP A 112 9.96 -22.02 1.52
N LEU A 113 8.64 -22.13 1.72
CA LEU A 113 7.89 -21.39 2.75
C LEU A 113 7.11 -22.39 3.62
N PRO A 114 7.71 -22.95 4.69
CA PRO A 114 7.00 -23.81 5.64
C PRO A 114 5.85 -23.05 6.31
N TRP A 115 4.65 -23.62 6.34
CA TRP A 115 3.48 -22.88 6.84
C TRP A 115 3.52 -22.59 8.35
N ALA A 116 4.29 -23.35 9.12
CA ALA A 116 4.45 -23.12 10.55
C ALA A 116 5.21 -21.82 10.88
N TYR A 117 5.96 -21.27 9.92
CA TYR A 117 6.83 -20.10 10.08
C TYR A 117 6.60 -19.06 8.98
N CYS A 118 5.46 -19.13 8.27
CA CYS A 118 5.25 -18.30 7.08
C CYS A 118 5.06 -16.82 7.41
N ASP A 119 4.59 -16.51 8.62
CA ASP A 119 4.47 -15.16 9.15
C ASP A 119 5.84 -14.50 9.33
N GLU A 120 6.86 -15.25 9.75
CA GLU A 120 8.24 -14.74 9.95
C GLU A 120 8.84 -14.19 8.65
N ALA A 121 8.45 -14.73 7.49
CA ALA A 121 8.99 -14.32 6.19
C ALA A 121 8.74 -12.85 5.82
N ALA A 122 7.73 -12.20 6.41
CA ALA A 122 7.38 -10.81 6.15
C ALA A 122 7.74 -9.85 7.30
N VAL A 123 8.17 -10.38 8.46
CA VAL A 123 8.46 -9.59 9.67
C VAL A 123 9.47 -8.49 9.40
N GLU A 124 10.60 -8.81 8.77
CA GLU A 124 11.68 -7.85 8.50
C GLU A 124 11.22 -6.68 7.61
N GLY A 125 10.38 -6.97 6.61
CA GLY A 125 9.82 -5.95 5.73
C GLY A 125 8.87 -5.01 6.46
N VAL A 126 8.00 -5.57 7.31
CA VAL A 126 7.02 -4.80 8.08
C VAL A 126 7.71 -3.99 9.18
N ALA A 127 8.69 -4.55 9.87
CA ALA A 127 9.49 -3.87 10.89
C ALA A 127 10.13 -2.59 10.34
N ARG A 128 10.75 -2.66 9.16
CA ARG A 128 11.28 -1.47 8.46
C ARG A 128 10.20 -0.45 8.11
N LEU A 129 9.02 -0.90 7.69
CA LEU A 129 7.94 -0.01 7.28
C LEU A 129 7.39 0.81 8.46
N VAL A 130 7.28 0.19 9.64
CA VAL A 130 6.74 0.85 10.84
C VAL A 130 7.81 1.43 11.76
N GLY A 131 9.10 1.18 11.50
CA GLY A 131 10.22 1.68 12.29
C GLY A 131 10.44 0.94 13.61
N ALA A 132 10.22 -0.37 13.64
CA ALA A 132 10.38 -1.24 14.81
C ALA A 132 11.47 -2.30 14.60
N ASN A 133 11.86 -3.00 15.67
CA ASN A 133 12.73 -4.19 15.58
C ASN A 133 11.91 -5.43 15.19
N ASN A 134 12.58 -6.46 14.67
CA ASN A 134 11.91 -7.69 14.24
C ASN A 134 11.18 -8.38 15.40
N GLU A 135 11.75 -8.33 16.61
CA GLU A 135 11.20 -8.94 17.82
C GLU A 135 9.97 -8.20 18.37
N GLU A 136 9.67 -7.00 17.86
CA GLU A 136 8.53 -6.17 18.25
C GLU A 136 7.33 -6.35 17.31
N ILE A 137 7.45 -7.17 16.27
CA ILE A 137 6.45 -7.37 15.23
C ILE A 137 5.92 -8.80 15.25
N ALA A 138 4.60 -8.93 15.21
CA ALA A 138 3.91 -10.20 15.00
C ALA A 138 2.86 -10.03 13.90
N LEU A 139 2.87 -10.91 12.90
CA LEU A 139 1.90 -10.92 11.81
C LEU A 139 0.84 -12.00 12.08
N CYS A 140 -0.30 -11.59 12.61
CA CYS A 140 -1.36 -12.51 13.00
C CYS A 140 -2.77 -11.92 12.80
N ASN A 141 -3.77 -12.81 12.67
CA ASN A 141 -5.20 -12.52 12.65
C ASN A 141 -5.61 -11.35 11.70
N GLY A 142 -6.42 -10.43 12.21
CA GLY A 142 -6.80 -9.17 11.57
C GLY A 142 -6.85 -8.05 12.60
N LEU A 143 -6.97 -6.80 12.14
CA LEU A 143 -6.80 -5.58 12.95
C LEU A 143 -7.60 -5.58 14.25
N THR A 144 -8.92 -5.80 14.18
CA THR A 144 -9.81 -5.75 15.34
C THR A 144 -9.45 -6.82 16.38
N VAL A 145 -9.11 -8.03 15.94
CA VAL A 145 -8.69 -9.11 16.84
C VAL A 145 -7.39 -8.74 17.56
N ASN A 146 -6.40 -8.20 16.83
CA ASN A 146 -5.12 -7.82 17.42
C ASN A 146 -5.27 -6.68 18.44
N ILE A 147 -6.13 -5.70 18.17
CA ILE A 147 -6.45 -4.65 19.15
C ILE A 147 -7.07 -5.26 20.41
N HIS A 148 -8.03 -6.18 20.27
CA HIS A 148 -8.62 -6.82 21.45
C HIS A 148 -7.60 -7.63 22.25
N VAL A 149 -6.70 -8.36 21.59
CA VAL A 149 -5.61 -9.08 22.27
C VAL A 149 -4.71 -8.12 23.04
N LEU A 150 -4.31 -7.00 22.43
CA LEU A 150 -3.52 -5.96 23.09
C LEU A 150 -4.26 -5.37 24.29
N LEU A 151 -5.55 -5.05 24.16
CA LEU A 151 -6.35 -4.46 25.24
C LEU A 151 -6.54 -5.43 26.41
N VAL A 152 -6.79 -6.72 26.15
CA VAL A 152 -6.92 -7.74 27.21
C VAL A 152 -5.65 -7.84 28.06
N VAL A 153 -4.48 -7.68 27.44
CA VAL A 153 -3.19 -7.78 28.15
C VAL A 153 -2.80 -6.47 28.84
N THR A 154 -3.18 -5.32 28.29
CA THR A 154 -2.67 -4.00 28.72
C THR A 154 -3.66 -3.17 29.53
N VAL A 155 -4.95 -3.44 29.43
CA VAL A 155 -5.99 -2.72 30.19
C VAL A 155 -6.30 -3.48 31.46
N GLU A 156 -5.80 -2.98 32.59
CA GLU A 156 -6.31 -3.39 33.90
C GLU A 156 -7.70 -2.76 34.10
N PRO A 157 -8.75 -3.56 34.38
CA PRO A 157 -10.04 -3.01 34.76
C PRO A 157 -9.91 -2.29 36.11
N SER A 158 -10.07 -0.97 36.12
CA SER A 158 -10.10 -0.21 37.37
C SER A 158 -11.44 -0.43 38.08
N THR A 159 -11.39 -0.81 39.36
CA THR A 159 -12.57 -1.03 40.22
C THR A 159 -13.25 0.26 40.70
N ASN A 160 -13.21 1.33 39.90
CA ASN A 160 -13.92 2.59 40.18
C ASN A 160 -15.03 2.79 39.14
N PHE A 161 -15.97 1.85 39.09
CA PHE A 161 -17.34 2.17 38.69
C PHE A 161 -18.10 2.47 39.99
N CYS A 162 -18.76 3.62 40.02
CA CYS A 162 -19.43 4.23 41.18
C CYS A 162 -20.26 3.28 42.04
#